data_AF-X1BRB5-F1
#
_entry.id   AF-X1BRB5-F1
#
_cell.length_a   1.000
_cell.length_b   1.000
_cell.length_c   1.000
_cell.angle_alpha   90.00
_cell.angle_beta   90.00
_cell.angle_gamma   90.00
#
_symmetry.space_group_name_H-M   'P 1'
#
loop_
_entity.id
_entity.type
_entity.pdbx_description
1 polymer ?
#
loop_
_entity_poly.entity_id
_entity_poly.type
_entity_poly.pdbx_seq_one_letter_code
_entity_poly.pdbx_strand_id
1 'polypeptide(L)'
;MVLLANKRKLSDIKKKIHNGNANVLTTQEFISRIEKGENFKFEDIDVITTATKGLMSGIMGVFSFRLTAPKTLRKFTEITLNGISAFPGPCPNEYLGIADLIVYGTAQSHSRENYCGGSLFRELVEGKPISIHAKSSEGEIIDMDLTLEEMQFAKLMGTRQAIKNYNAMLNCETYQVDTIFSCLPFEPNKS
;
A
#
# COMPACT_ATOMS: atom_id res chain seq x y z
N MET A 1 -11.94 -1.63 -31.82
CA MET A 1 -10.79 -2.56 -31.88
C MET A 1 -9.63 -1.82 -32.53
N VAL A 2 -8.60 -1.44 -31.76
CA VAL A 2 -7.40 -0.76 -32.31
C VAL A 2 -6.47 -1.85 -32.85
N LEU A 3 -6.27 -1.89 -34.16
CA LEU A 3 -5.31 -2.77 -34.80
C LEU A 3 -3.89 -2.20 -34.58
N LEU A 4 -3.09 -2.86 -33.74
CA LEU A 4 -1.67 -2.53 -33.59
C LEU A 4 -0.91 -2.99 -34.85
N ALA A 5 -0.11 -2.09 -35.44
CA ALA A 5 0.64 -2.33 -36.67
C ALA A 5 1.73 -3.42 -36.51
N ASN A 6 2.28 -3.57 -35.30
CA ASN A 6 3.31 -4.56 -34.97
C ASN A 6 2.81 -5.53 -33.89
N LYS A 7 3.20 -6.81 -33.99
CA LYS A 7 2.82 -7.88 -33.05
C LYS A 7 4.05 -8.64 -32.56
N ARG A 8 4.05 -8.99 -31.26
CA ARG A 8 5.04 -9.88 -30.64
C ARG A 8 4.35 -11.14 -30.13
N LYS A 9 5.05 -12.27 -30.17
CA LYS A 9 4.58 -13.50 -29.53
C LYS A 9 5.04 -13.52 -28.08
N LEU A 10 4.16 -13.96 -27.19
CA LEU A 10 4.48 -14.16 -25.78
C LEU A 10 5.67 -15.11 -25.59
N SER A 11 5.84 -16.11 -26.47
CA SER A 11 6.98 -17.03 -26.45
C SER A 11 8.33 -16.32 -26.58
N ASP A 12 8.39 -15.25 -27.37
CA ASP A 12 9.64 -14.57 -27.68
C ASP A 12 10.04 -13.66 -26.51
N ILE A 13 9.06 -12.99 -25.91
CA ILE A 13 9.23 -12.23 -24.68
C ILE A 13 9.70 -13.14 -23.53
N LYS A 14 9.08 -14.33 -23.37
CA LYS A 14 9.49 -15.31 -22.36
C LYS A 14 10.95 -15.75 -22.53
N LYS A 15 11.41 -15.98 -23.77
CA LYS A 15 12.81 -16.31 -24.05
C LYS A 15 13.75 -15.17 -23.65
N LYS A 16 13.43 -13.92 -23.99
CA LYS A 16 14.23 -12.76 -23.57
C LYS A 16 14.30 -12.62 -22.06
N ILE A 17 13.20 -12.82 -21.35
CA ILE A 17 13.17 -12.80 -19.88
C ILE A 17 14.06 -13.90 -19.32
N HIS A 18 13.93 -15.13 -19.82
CA HIS A 18 14.72 -16.27 -19.34
C HIS A 18 16.22 -16.09 -19.58
N ASN A 19 16.59 -15.46 -20.69
CA ASN A 19 17.99 -15.22 -21.03
C ASN A 19 18.58 -13.99 -20.30
N GLY A 20 17.75 -13.13 -19.68
CA GLY A 20 18.18 -11.90 -19.01
C GLY A 20 18.34 -10.69 -19.94
N ASN A 21 17.76 -10.73 -21.15
CA ASN A 21 17.93 -9.73 -22.20
C ASN A 21 16.64 -8.93 -22.45
N ALA A 22 15.62 -9.11 -21.61
CA ALA A 22 14.37 -8.39 -21.76
C ALA A 22 14.50 -6.96 -21.26
N ASN A 23 14.09 -6.00 -22.08
CA ASN A 23 13.94 -4.61 -21.65
C ASN A 23 12.62 -4.46 -20.88
N VAL A 24 12.71 -4.42 -19.55
CA VAL A 24 11.58 -4.31 -18.64
C VAL A 24 11.57 -2.92 -18.02
N LEU A 25 10.43 -2.22 -18.10
CA LEU A 25 10.22 -0.93 -17.46
C LEU A 25 8.99 -1.00 -16.55
N THR A 26 9.01 -0.31 -15.44
CA THR A 26 7.78 0.02 -14.71
C THR A 26 6.97 1.06 -15.48
N THR A 27 5.65 1.09 -15.27
CA THR A 27 4.79 2.15 -15.83
C THR A 27 5.28 3.55 -15.44
N GLN A 28 5.79 3.73 -14.22
CA GLN A 28 6.28 5.02 -13.75
C GLN A 28 7.57 5.45 -14.47
N GLU A 29 8.52 4.52 -14.67
CA GLU A 29 9.74 4.80 -15.45
C GLU A 29 9.41 5.14 -16.90
N PHE A 30 8.47 4.41 -17.50
CA PHE A 30 8.03 4.67 -18.87
C PHE A 30 7.44 6.08 -19.02
N ILE A 31 6.51 6.47 -18.14
CA ILE A 31 5.90 7.81 -18.14
C ILE A 31 6.98 8.88 -17.93
N SER A 32 7.84 8.73 -16.92
CA SER A 32 8.88 9.71 -16.61
C SER A 32 9.86 9.94 -17.76
N ARG A 33 10.18 8.88 -18.52
CA ARG A 33 11.05 8.96 -19.71
C ARG A 33 10.38 9.68 -20.88
N ILE A 34 9.10 9.39 -21.14
CA ILE A 34 8.30 10.13 -22.14
C ILE A 34 8.23 11.61 -21.79
N GLU A 35 7.94 11.95 -20.53
CA GLU A 35 7.88 13.34 -20.05
C GLU A 35 9.21 14.09 -20.24
N LYS A 36 10.34 13.37 -20.19
CA LYS A 36 11.68 13.91 -20.48
C LYS A 36 12.01 13.99 -21.97
N GLY A 37 11.08 13.63 -22.86
CA GLY A 37 11.23 13.69 -24.31
C GLY A 37 11.79 12.42 -24.95
N GLU A 38 11.90 11.30 -24.21
CA GLU A 38 12.30 10.01 -24.79
C GLU A 38 11.17 9.48 -25.69
N ASN A 39 11.53 9.06 -26.90
CA ASN A 39 10.57 8.50 -27.85
C ASN A 39 10.81 6.99 -27.99
N PHE A 40 9.85 6.19 -27.52
CA PHE A 40 9.92 4.73 -27.56
C PHE A 40 9.38 4.17 -28.87
N LYS A 41 10.15 3.29 -29.48
CA LYS A 41 9.71 2.43 -30.58
C LYS A 41 9.14 1.12 -30.03
N PHE A 42 8.40 0.42 -30.89
CA PHE A 42 7.84 -0.89 -30.55
C PHE A 42 8.93 -1.90 -30.15
N GLU A 43 10.15 -1.75 -30.66
CA GLU A 43 11.29 -2.64 -30.41
C GLU A 43 11.94 -2.43 -29.02
N ASP A 44 11.81 -1.24 -28.45
CA ASP A 44 12.61 -0.81 -27.30
C ASP A 44 12.19 -1.44 -25.97
N ILE A 45 10.91 -1.84 -25.85
CA ILE A 45 10.32 -2.34 -24.61
C ILE A 45 9.75 -3.74 -24.80
N ASP A 46 10.14 -4.68 -23.95
CA ASP A 46 9.62 -6.04 -23.93
C ASP A 46 8.47 -6.22 -22.95
N VAL A 47 8.55 -5.61 -21.77
CA VAL A 47 7.52 -5.70 -20.73
C VAL A 47 7.38 -4.36 -20.04
N ILE A 48 6.13 -3.90 -19.89
CA ILE A 48 5.79 -2.85 -18.93
C ILE A 48 5.18 -3.52 -17.71
N THR A 49 5.84 -3.40 -16.56
CA THR A 49 5.27 -3.82 -15.28
C THR A 49 4.40 -2.69 -14.73
N THR A 50 3.16 -3.01 -14.44
CA THR A 50 2.23 -2.08 -13.78
C THR A 50 1.93 -2.61 -12.39
N ALA A 51 1.97 -1.71 -11.41
CA ALA A 51 1.43 -1.99 -10.10
C ALA A 51 -0.03 -1.56 -10.09
N THR A 52 -0.93 -2.48 -9.76
CA THR A 52 -2.32 -2.13 -9.48
C THR A 52 -2.43 -1.68 -8.02
N LYS A 53 -2.91 -0.44 -7.81
CA LYS A 53 -3.30 0.04 -6.50
C LYS A 53 -4.76 -0.35 -6.27
N GLY A 54 -4.99 -1.36 -5.44
CA GLY A 54 -6.31 -1.71 -4.93
C GLY A 54 -6.42 -1.37 -3.45
N LEU A 55 -7.58 -0.86 -3.01
CA LEU A 55 -7.91 -0.86 -1.58
C LEU A 55 -8.14 -2.30 -1.16
N MET A 56 -7.17 -2.88 -0.46
CA MET A 56 -7.28 -4.26 0.02
C MET A 56 -7.77 -4.25 1.46
N SER A 57 -9.01 -4.69 1.66
CA SER A 57 -9.54 -4.97 3.00
C SER A 57 -8.85 -6.19 3.61
N GLY A 58 -8.82 -6.24 4.94
CA GLY A 58 -8.21 -7.36 5.65
C GLY A 58 -6.68 -7.30 5.78
N ILE A 59 -6.06 -6.16 5.48
CA ILE A 59 -4.65 -5.87 5.77
C ILE A 59 -4.52 -5.13 7.10
N MET A 60 -3.57 -5.53 7.93
CA MET A 60 -3.20 -4.83 9.16
C MET A 60 -1.68 -4.84 9.38
N GLY A 61 -1.15 -3.77 9.96
CA GLY A 61 0.20 -3.71 10.49
C GLY A 61 0.19 -3.95 12.00
N VAL A 62 1.11 -4.78 12.48
CA VAL A 62 1.37 -5.00 13.90
C VAL A 62 2.76 -4.44 14.20
N PHE A 63 2.84 -3.49 15.12
CA PHE A 63 4.06 -2.74 15.41
C PHE A 63 4.38 -2.77 16.90
N SER A 64 5.68 -2.74 17.23
CA SER A 64 6.20 -2.59 18.58
C SER A 64 7.34 -1.60 18.56
N PHE A 65 7.25 -0.53 19.34
CA PHE A 65 8.29 0.50 19.43
C PHE A 65 8.24 1.24 20.77
N ARG A 66 9.36 1.88 21.11
CA ARG A 66 9.52 2.62 22.36
C ARG A 66 8.98 4.04 22.21
N LEU A 67 8.06 4.43 23.09
CA LEU A 67 7.51 5.79 23.19
C LEU A 67 8.10 6.57 24.37
N THR A 68 8.50 5.89 25.44
CA THR A 68 9.01 6.53 26.66
C THR A 68 10.13 5.73 27.31
N ALA A 69 10.75 6.34 28.32
CA ALA A 69 11.58 5.60 29.25
C ALA A 69 10.72 4.58 30.05
N PRO A 70 11.31 3.48 30.52
CA PRO A 70 10.61 2.56 31.42
C PRO A 70 10.10 3.29 32.67
N LYS A 71 8.97 2.82 33.20
CA LYS A 71 8.31 3.31 34.42
C LYS A 71 7.81 4.77 34.36
N THR A 72 7.69 5.34 33.16
CA THR A 72 7.13 6.68 32.97
C THR A 72 5.61 6.72 33.07
N LEU A 73 4.92 5.76 32.46
CA LEU A 73 3.46 5.68 32.45
C LEU A 73 2.97 4.24 32.45
N ARG A 74 1.70 4.03 32.78
CA ARG A 74 1.12 2.68 32.89
C ARG A 74 0.46 2.16 31.62
N LYS A 75 -0.13 3.03 30.81
CA LYS A 75 -0.96 2.63 29.66
C LYS A 75 -1.16 3.76 28.68
N PHE A 76 -1.14 3.44 27.38
CA PHE A 76 -1.64 4.29 26.32
C PHE A 76 -3.13 4.02 26.08
N THR A 77 -3.94 5.09 26.05
CA THR A 77 -5.37 5.01 25.72
C THR A 77 -5.62 5.29 24.25
N GLU A 78 -4.81 6.16 23.64
CA GLU A 78 -4.92 6.56 22.24
C GLU A 78 -3.52 6.64 21.65
N ILE A 79 -3.33 6.08 20.45
CA ILE A 79 -2.11 6.24 19.66
C ILE A 79 -2.53 6.47 18.22
N THR A 80 -1.88 7.41 17.54
CA THR A 80 -2.08 7.67 16.12
C THR A 80 -0.75 7.75 15.39
N LEU A 81 -0.71 7.25 14.15
CA LEU A 81 0.45 7.25 13.26
C LEU A 81 0.11 8.06 12.01
N ASN A 82 0.73 9.23 11.80
CA ASN A 82 0.35 10.19 10.76
C ASN A 82 -1.17 10.50 10.74
N GLY A 83 -1.76 10.61 11.93
CA GLY A 83 -3.20 10.82 12.10
C GLY A 83 -4.07 9.59 11.84
N ILE A 84 -3.50 8.39 11.69
CA ILE A 84 -4.27 7.15 11.61
C ILE A 84 -4.37 6.54 13.01
N SER A 85 -5.59 6.38 13.52
CA SER A 85 -5.81 5.74 14.81
C SER A 85 -5.33 4.29 14.80
N ALA A 86 -4.55 3.94 15.82
CA ALA A 86 -4.10 2.59 16.12
C ALA A 86 -4.89 2.01 17.30
N PHE A 87 -4.75 0.69 17.48
CA PHE A 87 -5.28 -0.05 18.61
C PHE A 87 -4.11 -0.47 19.51
N PRO A 88 -3.89 0.20 20.66
CA PRO A 88 -2.86 -0.19 21.62
C PRO A 88 -3.08 -1.61 22.17
N GLY A 89 -1.99 -2.29 22.50
CA GLY A 89 -1.95 -3.71 22.81
C GLY A 89 -1.52 -4.56 21.60
N PRO A 90 -1.49 -5.90 21.72
CA PRO A 90 -2.17 -6.70 22.74
C PRO A 90 -1.37 -6.89 24.03
N CYS A 91 -0.06 -6.58 24.02
CA CYS A 91 0.81 -6.83 25.17
C CYS A 91 0.89 -5.58 26.07
N PRO A 92 0.79 -5.72 27.41
CA PRO A 92 0.84 -4.59 28.33
C PRO A 92 2.30 -4.16 28.64
N ASN A 93 3.06 -3.79 27.60
CA ASN A 93 4.48 -3.42 27.70
C ASN A 93 4.72 -1.92 27.96
N GLU A 94 3.67 -1.13 28.18
CA GLU A 94 3.76 0.32 28.33
C GLU A 94 4.55 0.74 29.57
N TYR A 95 4.54 -0.07 30.62
CA TYR A 95 5.38 0.18 31.80
C TYR A 95 6.89 0.00 31.50
N LEU A 96 7.24 -0.71 30.43
CA LEU A 96 8.60 -0.75 29.88
C LEU A 96 8.87 0.41 28.90
N GLY A 97 7.90 1.29 28.68
CA GLY A 97 7.93 2.38 27.71
C GLY A 97 7.72 1.95 26.26
N ILE A 98 7.26 0.70 26.04
CA ILE A 98 7.06 0.12 24.71
C ILE A 98 5.55 0.08 24.43
N ALA A 99 5.16 0.56 23.25
CA ALA A 99 3.81 0.39 22.73
C ALA A 99 3.79 -0.75 21.71
N ASP A 100 2.99 -1.76 21.99
CA ASP A 100 2.51 -2.70 20.98
C ASP A 100 1.18 -2.16 20.43
N LEU A 101 0.99 -2.23 19.11
CA LEU A 101 -0.24 -1.75 18.49
C LEU A 101 -0.57 -2.42 17.16
N ILE A 102 -1.83 -2.29 16.77
CA ILE A 102 -2.37 -2.72 15.48
C ILE A 102 -2.89 -1.50 14.71
N VAL A 103 -2.57 -1.40 13.42
CA VAL A 103 -3.13 -0.41 12.49
C VAL A 103 -3.79 -1.13 11.33
N TYR A 104 -4.99 -0.69 10.93
CA TYR A 104 -5.68 -1.26 9.77
C TYR A 104 -5.32 -0.54 8.48
N GLY A 105 -5.09 -1.28 7.40
CA GLY A 105 -4.72 -0.72 6.09
C GLY A 105 -5.80 0.18 5.47
N THR A 106 -7.05 0.00 5.86
CA THR A 106 -8.19 0.81 5.38
C THR A 106 -8.51 2.00 6.27
N ALA A 107 -7.90 2.12 7.45
CA ALA A 107 -8.13 3.23 8.37
C ALA A 107 -7.72 4.55 7.71
N GLN A 108 -8.56 5.57 7.83
CA GLN A 108 -8.31 6.89 7.26
C GLN A 108 -7.60 7.77 8.28
N SER A 109 -6.71 8.64 7.80
CA SER A 109 -6.15 9.68 8.64
C SER A 109 -7.21 10.75 8.94
N HIS A 110 -7.26 11.22 10.18
CA HIS A 110 -8.09 12.37 10.56
C HIS A 110 -7.38 13.71 10.34
N SER A 111 -6.06 13.71 10.08
CA SER A 111 -5.26 14.92 9.91
C SER A 111 -4.69 15.11 8.50
N ARG A 112 -4.75 14.09 7.64
CA ARG A 112 -4.25 14.12 6.27
C ARG A 112 -5.31 13.71 5.25
N GLU A 113 -5.52 14.54 4.24
CA GLU A 113 -6.44 14.24 3.13
C GLU A 113 -5.88 13.11 2.25
N ASN A 114 -6.75 12.23 1.75
CA ASN A 114 -6.40 11.12 0.85
C ASN A 114 -5.30 10.17 1.39
N TYR A 115 -5.20 10.06 2.73
CA TYR A 115 -4.18 9.27 3.40
C TYR A 115 -4.83 8.17 4.25
N CYS A 116 -4.43 6.92 4.01
CA CYS A 116 -4.96 5.75 4.73
C CYS A 116 -3.85 4.82 5.21
N GLY A 117 -4.20 3.75 5.93
CA GLY A 117 -3.24 2.80 6.49
C GLY A 117 -2.30 2.20 5.44
N GLY A 118 -2.80 1.96 4.23
CA GLY A 118 -1.97 1.55 3.09
C GLY A 118 -0.92 2.59 2.69
N SER A 119 -1.26 3.89 2.74
CA SER A 119 -0.31 4.98 2.53
C SER A 119 0.77 4.99 3.62
N LEU A 120 0.37 4.83 4.88
CA LEU A 120 1.29 4.72 6.02
C LEU A 120 2.28 3.56 5.87
N PHE A 121 1.78 2.36 5.55
CA PHE A 121 2.63 1.17 5.40
C PHE A 121 3.62 1.35 4.25
N ARG A 122 3.20 1.99 3.15
CA ARG A 122 4.10 2.31 2.06
C ARG A 122 5.21 3.27 2.50
N GLU A 123 4.87 4.35 3.19
CA GLU A 123 5.86 5.33 3.67
C GLU A 123 6.88 4.70 4.62
N LEU A 124 6.42 3.82 5.52
CA LEU A 124 7.30 3.05 6.40
C LEU A 124 8.30 2.18 5.62
N VAL A 125 7.84 1.45 4.59
CA VAL A 125 8.70 0.62 3.74
C VAL A 125 9.64 1.46 2.87
N GLU A 126 9.23 2.68 2.51
CA GLU A 126 10.10 3.66 1.83
C GLU A 126 11.13 4.30 2.77
N GLY A 127 11.15 3.92 4.06
CA GLY A 127 12.09 4.45 5.06
C GLY A 127 11.78 5.87 5.52
N LYS A 128 10.58 6.38 5.24
CA LYS A 128 10.18 7.72 5.66
C LYS A 128 9.85 7.75 7.16
N PRO A 129 10.21 8.84 7.87
CA PRO A 129 9.74 9.03 9.24
C PRO A 129 8.22 9.25 9.26
N ILE A 130 7.58 8.75 10.31
CA ILE A 130 6.16 8.93 10.59
C ILE A 130 6.00 9.62 11.94
N SER A 131 4.99 10.47 12.07
CA SER A 131 4.67 11.16 13.32
C SER A 131 3.72 10.33 14.17
N ILE A 132 4.10 10.11 15.42
CA ILE A 132 3.31 9.44 16.43
C ILE A 132 2.76 10.49 17.38
N HIS A 133 1.46 10.39 17.65
CA HIS A 133 0.81 11.13 18.73
C HIS A 133 0.12 10.13 19.65
N ALA A 134 0.51 10.11 20.92
CA ALA A 134 0.02 9.16 21.92
C ALA A 134 -0.46 9.88 23.18
N LYS A 135 -1.54 9.37 23.77
CA LYS A 135 -2.10 9.84 25.03
C LYS A 135 -2.20 8.70 26.02
N SER A 136 -1.74 8.95 27.25
CA SER A 136 -1.80 7.97 28.34
C SER A 136 -3.12 8.04 29.10
N SER A 137 -3.39 7.02 29.93
CA SER A 137 -4.49 7.06 30.90
C SER A 137 -4.27 8.04 32.06
N GLU A 138 -3.03 8.46 32.28
CA GLU A 138 -2.60 9.36 33.35
C GLU A 138 -2.58 10.84 32.89
N GLY A 139 -2.78 11.08 31.59
CA GLY A 139 -2.95 12.41 30.99
C GLY A 139 -1.74 12.93 30.24
N GLU A 140 -0.62 12.19 30.23
CA GLU A 140 0.56 12.55 29.44
C GLU A 140 0.27 12.44 27.94
N ILE A 141 0.85 13.38 27.19
CA ILE A 141 0.84 13.43 25.73
C ILE A 141 2.27 13.28 25.25
N ILE A 142 2.48 12.40 24.28
CA ILE A 142 3.78 12.14 23.66
C ILE A 142 3.65 12.33 22.16
N ASP A 143 4.52 13.17 21.63
CA ASP A 143 4.73 13.41 20.21
C ASP A 143 6.15 13.00 19.84
N MET A 144 6.31 12.15 18.83
CA MET A 144 7.62 11.77 18.32
C MET A 144 7.57 11.38 16.86
N ASP A 145 8.66 11.55 16.14
CA ASP A 145 8.84 10.97 14.81
C ASP A 145 9.71 9.72 14.91
N LEU A 146 9.38 8.69 14.13
CA LEU A 146 10.19 7.48 14.03
C LEU A 146 10.09 6.85 12.65
N THR A 147 11.12 6.10 12.29
CA THR A 147 11.22 5.29 11.06
C THR A 147 10.93 3.82 11.35
N LEU A 148 10.75 3.04 10.29
CA LEU A 148 10.56 1.59 10.42
C LEU A 148 11.77 0.88 11.06
N GLU A 149 12.99 1.38 10.85
CA GLU A 149 14.23 0.80 11.40
C GLU A 149 14.33 0.97 12.92
N GLU A 150 13.67 1.97 13.47
CA GLU A 150 13.65 2.24 14.91
C GLU A 150 12.58 1.42 15.66
N MET A 151 11.71 0.71 14.92
CA MET A 151 10.73 -0.19 15.52
C MET A 151 11.38 -1.52 15.94
N GLN A 152 11.10 -1.95 17.17
CA GLN A 152 11.57 -3.25 17.69
C GLN A 152 10.91 -4.43 16.97
N PHE A 153 9.67 -4.23 16.49
CA PHE A 153 8.94 -5.20 15.69
C PHE A 153 8.02 -4.51 14.70
N ALA A 154 7.97 -5.03 13.49
CA ALA A 154 6.99 -4.64 12.49
C ALA A 154 6.60 -5.85 11.64
N LYS A 155 5.29 -6.07 11.48
CA LYS A 155 4.76 -7.15 10.64
C LYS A 155 3.50 -6.71 9.93
N LEU A 156 3.50 -6.89 8.61
CA LEU A 156 2.28 -6.80 7.83
C LEU A 156 1.56 -8.16 7.84
N MET A 157 0.27 -8.16 8.17
CA MET A 157 -0.57 -9.35 8.19
C MET A 157 -1.77 -9.11 7.28
N GLY A 158 -2.21 -10.16 6.58
CA GLY A 158 -3.53 -10.12 5.96
C GLY A 158 -4.33 -11.38 6.23
N THR A 159 -5.62 -11.19 6.41
CA THR A 159 -6.58 -12.27 6.67
C THR A 159 -7.05 -12.96 5.40
N ARG A 160 -6.92 -12.31 4.23
CA ARG A 160 -7.30 -12.82 2.90
C ARG A 160 -6.27 -12.43 1.84
N GLN A 161 -5.13 -13.11 1.81
CA GLN A 161 -3.99 -12.78 0.93
C GLN A 161 -3.95 -13.61 -0.37
N ALA A 162 -4.75 -14.66 -0.48
CA ALA A 162 -4.74 -15.54 -1.65
C ALA A 162 -5.78 -15.07 -2.69
N ILE A 163 -5.32 -14.27 -3.66
CA ILE A 163 -6.09 -13.86 -4.83
C ILE A 163 -5.86 -14.88 -5.96
N LYS A 164 -6.27 -16.13 -5.77
CA LYS A 164 -6.50 -17.04 -6.90
C LYS A 164 -8.00 -17.10 -7.11
N ASN A 165 -8.44 -16.85 -8.35
CA ASN A 165 -9.85 -16.90 -8.78
C ASN A 165 -10.70 -15.68 -8.41
N TYR A 166 -10.28 -14.46 -8.77
CA TYR A 166 -11.28 -13.40 -8.93
C TYR A 166 -12.17 -13.76 -10.12
N ASN A 167 -13.48 -13.77 -9.90
CA ASN A 167 -14.43 -13.80 -11.01
C ASN A 167 -14.23 -12.52 -11.82
N ALA A 168 -14.07 -12.66 -13.13
CA ALA A 168 -14.17 -11.52 -14.03
C ALA A 168 -15.61 -11.00 -13.93
N MET A 169 -15.76 -9.73 -13.57
CA MET A 169 -17.06 -9.10 -13.47
C MET A 169 -17.38 -8.45 -14.82
N LEU A 170 -18.42 -8.94 -15.47
CA LEU A 170 -18.90 -8.43 -16.76
C LEU A 170 -20.20 -7.67 -16.53
N ASN A 171 -20.40 -6.57 -17.23
CA ASN A 171 -21.70 -5.91 -17.28
C ASN A 171 -22.58 -6.57 -18.35
N CYS A 172 -23.50 -7.43 -17.92
CA CYS A 172 -24.46 -8.11 -18.80
C CYS A 172 -25.72 -7.27 -19.10
N GLU A 173 -25.82 -6.06 -18.55
CA GLU A 173 -26.94 -5.16 -18.81
C GLU A 173 -26.76 -4.41 -20.14
N THR A 174 -27.83 -3.75 -20.58
CA THR A 174 -27.82 -2.89 -21.79
C THR A 174 -27.41 -1.45 -21.49
N TYR A 175 -27.18 -1.12 -20.21
CA TYR A 175 -26.82 0.21 -19.73
C TYR A 175 -25.59 0.16 -18.84
N GLN A 176 -25.00 1.31 -18.59
CA GLN A 176 -23.78 1.47 -17.81
C GLN A 176 -24.03 1.20 -16.31
N VAL A 177 -23.12 0.47 -15.66
CA VAL A 177 -23.24 0.11 -14.23
C VAL A 177 -22.07 0.70 -13.45
N ASP A 178 -22.38 1.45 -12.39
CA ASP A 178 -21.38 1.92 -11.43
C ASP A 178 -21.05 0.80 -10.42
N THR A 179 -19.76 0.62 -10.13
CA THR A 179 -19.30 -0.40 -9.20
C THR A 179 -18.08 0.06 -8.41
N ILE A 180 -17.97 -0.42 -7.17
CA ILE A 180 -16.78 -0.20 -6.33
C ILE A 180 -15.52 -0.89 -6.87
N PHE A 181 -15.66 -1.81 -7.82
CA PHE A 181 -14.54 -2.59 -8.39
C PHE A 181 -13.89 -1.94 -9.61
N SER A 182 -14.33 -0.75 -10.03
CA SER A 182 -13.77 -0.01 -11.15
C SER A 182 -13.86 1.48 -10.92
N CYS A 183 -12.80 2.21 -11.29
CA CYS A 183 -12.78 3.66 -11.23
C CYS A 183 -13.61 4.31 -12.35
N LEU A 184 -13.85 3.55 -13.43
CA LEU A 184 -14.73 3.94 -14.52
C LEU A 184 -16.00 3.10 -14.48
N PRO A 185 -17.16 3.67 -14.81
CA PRO A 185 -18.37 2.90 -14.95
C PRO A 185 -18.20 1.74 -15.93
N PHE A 186 -18.85 0.60 -15.66
CA PHE A 186 -18.79 -0.54 -16.55
C PHE A 186 -19.71 -0.33 -17.75
N GLU A 187 -19.10 -0.22 -18.93
CA GLU A 187 -19.82 -0.24 -20.19
C GLU A 187 -20.58 -1.56 -20.39
N PRO A 188 -21.78 -1.54 -20.98
CA PRO A 188 -22.51 -2.76 -21.32
C PRO A 188 -21.66 -3.63 -22.25
N ASN A 189 -21.61 -4.93 -21.96
CA ASN A 189 -20.82 -5.86 -22.75
C ASN A 189 -21.41 -5.95 -24.16
N LYS A 190 -20.75 -5.31 -25.12
CA LYS A 190 -21.07 -5.39 -26.55
C LYS A 190 -20.57 -6.74 -27.06
N SER A 191 -21.27 -7.83 -26.71
CA SER A 191 -21.14 -9.11 -27.39
C SER A 191 -21.56 -8.98 -28.85
#